data_AF-A0A2N1RP92-F1
#
_entry.id   AF-A0A2N1RP92-F1
#
_cell.length_a   1.000
_cell.length_b   1.000
_cell.length_c   1.000
_cell.angle_alpha   90.00
_cell.angle_beta   90.00
_cell.angle_gamma   90.00
#
_symmetry.space_group_name_H-M   'P 1'
#
loop_
_entity.id
_entity.type
_entity.pdbx_description
1 polymer ?
#
loop_
_entity_poly.entity_id
_entity_poly.type
_entity_poly.pdbx_seq_one_letter_code
_entity_poly.pdbx_strand_id
1 'polypeptide(L)'
;MKKYIFAAAAIITGILIGGCSQKEADEYAMVTFMIGDVKKNSAEVQIGDLIKENDMIVTADNSFCDIKIGESIIRIKALSNVKISTLFKSGNVETTTLGLDAGKMLCKPKKLLKDENFFVKTPTAVAGVRGTQFAVETDKAL
;
A
#
# COMPACT_ATOMS: atom_id res chain seq x y z
N MET A 1 62.14 -2.60 -44.95
CA MET A 1 61.32 -3.74 -45.45
C MET A 1 60.04 -3.80 -44.61
N LYS A 2 58.87 -3.62 -45.26
CA LYS A 2 57.46 -3.95 -44.89
C LYS A 2 57.00 -3.68 -43.44
N LYS A 3 56.14 -2.69 -43.09
CA LYS A 3 54.71 -2.43 -43.42
C LYS A 3 53.76 -3.64 -43.30
N TYR A 4 53.12 -3.79 -42.14
CA TYR A 4 51.79 -4.39 -41.85
C TYR A 4 51.37 -3.78 -40.49
N ILE A 5 50.39 -2.91 -40.27
CA ILE A 5 49.06 -2.63 -40.82
C ILE A 5 48.02 -3.74 -40.53
N PHE A 6 47.02 -3.31 -39.73
CA PHE A 6 45.65 -3.79 -39.50
C PHE A 6 45.34 -4.98 -38.56
N ALA A 7 44.69 -4.59 -37.45
CA ALA A 7 43.36 -5.04 -37.00
C ALA A 7 43.15 -6.50 -36.60
N ALA A 8 42.93 -6.71 -35.29
CA ALA A 8 41.99 -7.72 -34.81
C ALA A 8 41.52 -7.38 -33.38
N ALA A 9 40.19 -7.27 -33.24
CA ALA A 9 39.39 -7.42 -32.00
C ALA A 9 39.70 -6.46 -30.84
N ALA A 10 39.04 -5.33 -30.62
CA ALA A 10 37.59 -5.05 -30.68
C ALA A 10 36.70 -6.05 -29.93
N ILE A 11 37.09 -6.52 -28.73
CA ILE A 11 36.18 -7.17 -27.77
C ILE A 11 36.60 -6.82 -26.33
N ILE A 12 36.71 -5.53 -25.99
CA ILE A 12 36.79 -5.08 -24.59
C ILE A 12 35.97 -3.79 -24.46
N THR A 13 34.65 -3.91 -24.47
CA THR A 13 33.78 -2.94 -23.79
C THR A 13 32.56 -3.70 -23.29
N GLY A 14 32.84 -4.63 -22.39
CA GLY A 14 31.81 -5.28 -21.60
C GLY A 14 31.06 -4.22 -20.78
N ILE A 15 29.74 -4.30 -20.85
CA ILE A 15 28.82 -4.18 -19.72
C ILE A 15 29.08 -2.96 -18.85
N LEU A 16 28.37 -1.83 -19.01
CA LEU A 16 28.16 -0.87 -17.90
C LEU A 16 27.23 0.30 -18.26
N ILE A 17 26.00 0.09 -18.75
CA ILE A 17 24.88 1.03 -18.46
C ILE A 17 23.53 0.38 -18.76
N GLY A 18 23.29 -0.78 -18.13
CA GLY A 18 21.93 -1.19 -17.82
C GLY A 18 21.43 -0.33 -16.66
N GLY A 19 21.12 0.94 -16.92
CA GLY A 19 20.39 1.81 -16.00
C GLY A 19 18.96 1.30 -15.89
N CYS A 20 18.78 0.17 -15.21
CA CYS A 20 17.50 -0.21 -14.67
C CYS A 20 17.24 0.80 -13.56
N SER A 21 16.53 1.89 -13.91
CA SER A 21 15.90 2.75 -12.92
C SER A 21 14.86 1.90 -12.20
N GLN A 22 15.32 1.13 -11.21
CA GLN A 22 14.46 0.64 -10.16
C GLN A 22 13.92 1.89 -9.48
N LYS A 23 12.73 2.31 -9.93
CA LYS A 23 11.86 3.11 -9.08
C LYS A 23 11.72 2.28 -7.82
N GLU A 24 12.39 2.70 -6.75
CA GLU A 24 12.06 2.27 -5.40
C GLU A 24 10.55 2.48 -5.27
N ALA A 25 9.79 1.40 -5.41
CA ALA A 25 8.44 1.37 -4.97
C ALA A 25 8.58 1.44 -3.46
N ASP A 26 8.56 2.66 -2.94
CA ASP A 26 8.72 2.94 -1.53
C ASP A 26 7.62 2.16 -0.81
N GLU A 27 7.98 1.02 -0.22
CA GLU A 27 7.06 0.10 0.43
C GLU A 27 6.57 0.77 1.72
N TYR A 28 5.56 1.61 1.57
CA TYR A 28 5.14 2.54 2.62
C TYR A 28 3.91 2.08 3.40
N ALA A 29 3.39 0.87 3.10
CA ALA A 29 2.26 0.27 3.80
C ALA A 29 2.57 -1.16 4.27
N MET A 30 2.32 -1.45 5.56
CA MET A 30 2.59 -2.75 6.16
C MET A 30 1.65 -3.09 7.31
N VAL A 31 1.49 -4.37 7.59
CA VAL A 31 0.80 -4.89 8.77
C VAL A 31 1.72 -4.77 9.97
N THR A 32 1.30 -4.00 10.98
CA THR A 32 2.11 -3.71 12.17
C THR A 32 1.69 -4.53 13.39
N PHE A 33 0.44 -4.96 13.43
CA PHE A 33 -0.09 -5.80 14.49
C PHE A 33 -1.33 -6.56 14.01
N MET A 34 -1.58 -7.74 14.55
CA MET A 34 -2.81 -8.49 14.29
C MET A 34 -3.10 -9.49 15.39
N ILE A 35 -4.38 -9.85 15.51
CA ILE A 35 -4.88 -10.96 16.33
C ILE A 35 -5.91 -11.73 15.51
N GLY A 36 -5.87 -13.05 15.58
CA GLY A 36 -6.84 -13.94 14.91
C GLY A 36 -6.53 -14.19 13.43
N ASP A 37 -7.57 -14.54 12.67
CA ASP A 37 -7.48 -14.86 11.24
C ASP A 37 -7.65 -13.58 10.41
N VAL A 38 -6.58 -13.21 9.73
CA VAL A 38 -6.50 -12.07 8.82
C VAL A 38 -5.92 -12.54 7.51
N LYS A 39 -6.60 -12.21 6.42
CA LYS A 39 -6.19 -12.59 5.06
C LYS A 39 -5.98 -11.37 4.18
N LYS A 40 -4.95 -11.46 3.34
CA LYS A 40 -4.67 -10.55 2.23
C LYS A 40 -4.81 -11.32 0.93
N ASN A 41 -5.76 -10.94 0.09
CA ASN A 41 -6.06 -11.63 -1.17
C ASN A 41 -6.23 -13.15 -0.97
N SER A 42 -6.97 -13.55 0.07
CA SER A 42 -7.21 -14.94 0.47
C SER A 42 -6.01 -15.72 1.04
N ALA A 43 -4.82 -15.14 1.09
CA ALA A 43 -3.66 -15.71 1.78
C ALA A 43 -3.59 -15.19 3.22
N GLU A 44 -3.10 -16.01 4.16
CA GLU A 44 -2.85 -15.58 5.53
C GLU A 44 -1.84 -14.43 5.57
N VAL A 45 -2.05 -13.51 6.51
CA VAL A 45 -1.17 -12.37 6.75
C VAL A 45 -0.32 -12.61 7.99
N GLN A 46 0.90 -12.08 7.96
CA GLN A 46 1.77 -11.99 9.11
C GLN A 46 2.12 -10.53 9.44
N ILE A 47 2.54 -10.29 10.69
CA ILE A 47 3.11 -8.99 11.07
C ILE A 47 4.38 -8.76 10.24
N GLY A 48 4.50 -7.57 9.67
CA GLY A 48 5.56 -7.19 8.74
C GLY A 48 5.17 -7.34 7.27
N ASP A 49 4.06 -8.02 6.97
CA ASP A 49 3.62 -8.16 5.59
C ASP A 49 3.30 -6.82 4.96
N LEU A 50 3.81 -6.65 3.75
CA LEU A 50 3.61 -5.47 2.95
C LEU A 50 2.22 -5.45 2.34
N ILE A 51 1.64 -4.27 2.28
CA ILE A 51 0.35 -3.99 1.70
C ILE A 51 0.55 -3.16 0.43
N LYS A 52 -0.09 -3.59 -0.66
CA LYS A 52 -0.02 -2.96 -1.97
C LYS A 52 -1.37 -2.41 -2.38
N GLU A 53 -1.36 -1.50 -3.35
CA GLU A 53 -2.57 -1.06 -3.99
C GLU A 53 -3.31 -2.26 -4.60
N ASN A 54 -4.64 -2.24 -4.48
CA ASN A 54 -5.60 -3.27 -4.84
C ASN A 54 -5.64 -4.51 -3.94
N ASP A 55 -4.84 -4.58 -2.88
CA ASP A 55 -4.96 -5.65 -1.90
C ASP A 55 -6.31 -5.61 -1.18
N MET A 56 -6.85 -6.79 -0.90
CA MET A 56 -8.07 -6.99 -0.12
C MET A 56 -7.72 -7.60 1.23
N ILE A 57 -8.09 -6.91 2.30
CA ILE A 57 -7.87 -7.36 3.68
C ILE A 57 -9.20 -7.81 4.27
N VAL A 58 -9.23 -9.07 4.69
CA VAL A 58 -10.40 -9.69 5.32
C VAL A 58 -10.02 -10.11 6.74
N THR A 59 -10.88 -9.77 7.69
CA THR A 59 -10.72 -10.16 9.09
C THR A 59 -11.89 -11.04 9.50
N ALA A 60 -11.60 -12.19 10.09
CA ALA A 60 -12.63 -13.10 10.58
C ALA A 60 -13.29 -12.57 11.87
N ASP A 61 -14.17 -13.38 12.46
CA ASP A 61 -14.68 -13.11 13.79
C ASP A 61 -13.55 -13.10 14.83
N ASN A 62 -13.71 -12.33 15.91
CA ASN A 62 -12.70 -12.16 16.97
C ASN A 62 -11.29 -11.78 16.48
N SER A 63 -11.18 -11.23 15.27
CA SER A 63 -9.91 -10.92 14.61
C SER A 63 -9.78 -9.43 14.33
N PHE A 64 -8.57 -8.90 14.26
CA PHE A 64 -8.30 -7.54 13.79
C PHE A 64 -6.87 -7.40 13.31
N CYS A 65 -6.60 -6.38 12.50
CA CYS A 65 -5.24 -5.99 12.14
C CYS A 65 -5.06 -4.47 12.11
N ASP A 66 -3.84 -4.03 12.42
CA ASP A 66 -3.38 -2.66 12.29
C ASP A 66 -2.44 -2.54 11.09
N ILE A 67 -2.83 -1.73 10.13
CA ILE A 67 -2.02 -1.39 8.96
C ILE A 67 -1.48 0.02 9.16
N LYS A 68 -0.17 0.17 9.02
CA LYS A 68 0.48 1.48 8.93
C LYS A 68 0.67 1.82 7.46
N ILE A 69 0.25 3.02 7.06
CA ILE A 69 0.39 3.58 5.71
C ILE A 69 1.05 4.94 5.85
N GLY A 70 2.34 5.04 5.55
CA GLY A 70 3.13 6.22 5.86
C GLY A 70 3.11 6.50 7.37
N GLU A 71 2.53 7.64 7.76
CA GLU A 71 2.29 8.01 9.16
C GLU A 71 0.86 7.73 9.64
N SER A 72 -0.02 7.32 8.73
CA SER A 72 -1.40 6.95 9.04
C SER A 72 -1.47 5.54 9.64
N ILE A 73 -2.37 5.33 10.59
CA ILE A 73 -2.63 4.02 11.19
C ILE A 73 -4.11 3.68 11.01
N ILE A 74 -4.38 2.47 10.53
CA ILE A 74 -5.71 1.97 10.23
C ILE A 74 -5.89 0.65 10.97
N ARG A 75 -6.86 0.60 11.87
CA ARG A 75 -7.31 -0.65 12.50
C ARG A 75 -8.54 -1.18 11.80
N ILE A 76 -8.42 -2.36 11.21
CA ILE A 76 -9.52 -3.11 10.61
C ILE A 76 -10.04 -4.07 11.67
N LYS A 77 -11.30 -3.91 12.09
CA LYS A 77 -11.92 -4.74 13.14
C LYS A 77 -12.53 -6.02 12.56
N ALA A 78 -12.93 -6.93 13.43
CA ALA A 78 -13.55 -8.20 13.06
C ALA A 78 -14.67 -8.06 12.03
N LEU A 79 -14.88 -9.12 11.25
CA LEU A 79 -15.93 -9.22 10.24
C LEU A 79 -15.87 -8.11 9.18
N SER A 80 -14.66 -7.63 8.87
CA SER A 80 -14.48 -6.56 7.91
C SER A 80 -13.85 -7.03 6.60
N ASN A 81 -14.27 -6.38 5.52
CA ASN A 81 -13.68 -6.53 4.18
C ASN A 81 -13.24 -5.15 3.67
N VAL A 82 -11.93 -4.95 3.57
CA VAL A 82 -11.32 -3.65 3.25
C VAL A 82 -10.43 -3.75 2.02
N LYS A 83 -10.77 -2.98 0.99
CA LYS A 83 -9.96 -2.82 -0.21
C LYS A 83 -9.01 -1.63 -0.09
N ILE A 84 -7.73 -1.89 -0.28
CA ILE A 84 -6.70 -0.86 -0.38
C ILE A 84 -6.75 -0.29 -1.80
N SER A 85 -7.61 0.70 -2.03
CA SER A 85 -7.98 1.11 -3.41
C SER A 85 -6.94 1.99 -4.08
N THR A 86 -6.30 2.88 -3.34
CA THR A 86 -5.23 3.72 -3.86
C THR A 86 -4.16 3.86 -2.79
N LEU A 87 -2.92 3.55 -3.17
CA LEU A 87 -1.73 3.80 -2.38
C LEU A 87 -0.70 4.51 -3.24
N PHE A 88 -0.77 5.84 -3.22
CA PHE A 88 0.17 6.69 -3.93
C PHE A 88 1.03 7.51 -2.97
N LYS A 89 2.35 7.49 -3.21
CA LYS A 89 3.32 8.37 -2.56
C LYS A 89 4.30 8.88 -3.61
N SER A 90 4.46 10.20 -3.69
CA SER A 90 5.48 10.85 -4.51
C SER A 90 6.11 12.00 -3.72
N GLY A 91 7.35 11.79 -3.26
CA GLY A 91 8.00 12.71 -2.32
C GLY A 91 7.16 12.89 -1.05
N ASN A 92 6.71 14.13 -0.81
CA ASN A 92 5.89 14.50 0.34
C ASN A 92 4.38 14.49 0.07
N VAL A 93 3.93 14.08 -1.13
CA VAL A 93 2.52 14.01 -1.48
C VAL A 93 2.03 12.57 -1.34
N GLU A 94 1.11 12.34 -0.41
CA GLU A 94 0.45 11.05 -0.18
C GLU A 94 -1.03 11.12 -0.59
N THR A 95 -1.51 10.10 -1.31
CA THR A 95 -2.94 9.85 -1.53
C THR A 95 -3.29 8.43 -1.16
N THR A 96 -4.17 8.31 -0.17
CA THR A 96 -4.64 7.04 0.37
C THR A 96 -6.16 6.95 0.20
N THR A 97 -6.64 5.91 -0.48
CA THR A 97 -8.07 5.61 -0.57
C THR A 97 -8.33 4.19 -0.12
N LEU A 98 -9.22 4.03 0.85
CA LEU A 98 -9.63 2.75 1.42
C LEU A 98 -11.10 2.51 1.07
N GLY A 99 -11.45 1.31 0.64
CA GLY A 99 -12.82 0.85 0.47
C GLY A 99 -13.20 -0.06 1.62
N LEU A 100 -14.33 0.17 2.26
CA LEU A 100 -14.90 -0.71 3.28
C LEU A 100 -16.22 -1.25 2.73
N ASP A 101 -16.24 -2.54 2.41
CA ASP A 101 -17.43 -3.19 1.83
C ASP A 101 -18.40 -3.65 2.93
N ALA A 102 -17.86 -4.10 4.06
CA ALA A 102 -18.59 -4.54 5.25
C ALA A 102 -17.68 -4.43 6.48
N GLY A 103 -18.27 -4.25 7.65
CA GLY A 103 -17.59 -4.26 8.95
C GLY A 103 -17.21 -2.86 9.42
N LYS A 104 -16.09 -2.74 10.13
CA LYS A 104 -15.69 -1.52 10.84
C LYS A 104 -14.19 -1.26 10.77
N MET A 105 -13.86 0.01 10.59
CA MET A 105 -12.49 0.50 10.54
C MET A 105 -12.31 1.72 11.44
N LEU A 106 -11.20 1.78 12.16
CA LEU A 106 -10.75 2.96 12.90
C LEU A 106 -9.55 3.56 12.18
N CYS A 107 -9.68 4.81 11.75
CA CYS A 107 -8.67 5.50 10.97
C CYS A 107 -8.05 6.63 11.79
N LYS A 108 -6.72 6.62 11.88
CA LYS A 108 -5.91 7.74 12.34
C LYS A 108 -5.06 8.21 11.16
N PRO A 109 -5.61 9.03 10.25
CA PRO A 109 -4.81 9.62 9.19
C PRO A 109 -3.77 10.56 9.76
N LYS A 110 -2.62 10.68 9.09
CA LYS A 110 -1.70 11.78 9.36
C LYS A 110 -2.37 13.12 9.04
N LYS A 111 -1.84 14.20 9.60
CA LYS A 111 -2.30 15.54 9.25
C LYS A 111 -1.92 15.81 7.79
N LEU A 112 -2.92 16.03 6.95
CA LEU A 112 -2.70 16.21 5.51
C LEU A 112 -2.09 17.58 5.20
N LEU A 113 -1.09 17.58 4.33
CA LEU A 113 -0.54 18.78 3.70
C LEU A 113 -1.41 19.18 2.50
N LYS A 114 -1.06 20.31 1.87
CA LYS A 114 -1.68 20.74 0.61
C LYS A 114 -1.43 19.64 -0.44
N ASP A 115 -2.48 19.30 -1.19
CA ASP A 115 -2.50 18.28 -2.25
C ASP A 115 -2.46 16.80 -1.80
N GLU A 116 -2.48 16.54 -0.49
CA GLU A 116 -2.66 15.19 0.05
C GLU A 116 -4.13 14.84 0.26
N ASN A 117 -4.45 13.55 0.13
CA ASN A 117 -5.83 13.07 0.25
C ASN A 117 -5.91 11.78 1.07
N PHE A 118 -6.93 11.72 1.95
CA PHE A 118 -7.31 10.50 2.66
C PHE A 118 -8.81 10.29 2.54
N PHE A 119 -9.19 9.22 1.83
CA PHE A 119 -10.58 8.88 1.58
C PHE A 119 -10.93 7.49 2.11
N VAL A 120 -12.12 7.36 2.70
CA VAL A 120 -12.76 6.07 2.95
C VAL A 120 -14.05 6.01 2.14
N LYS A 121 -14.18 5.00 1.30
CA LYS A 121 -15.35 4.73 0.48
C LYS A 121 -16.11 3.55 1.08
N THR A 122 -17.42 3.68 1.11
CA THR A 122 -18.38 2.61 1.43
C THR A 122 -19.35 2.48 0.25
N PRO A 123 -20.22 1.46 0.22
CA PRO A 123 -21.21 1.34 -0.85
C PRO A 123 -22.13 2.57 -1.01
N THR A 124 -22.38 3.31 0.07
CA THR A 124 -23.36 4.41 0.09
C THR A 124 -22.77 5.79 0.30
N ALA A 125 -21.51 5.89 0.75
CA ALA A 125 -20.91 7.17 1.10
C ALA A 125 -19.39 7.21 0.93
N VAL A 126 -18.85 8.43 0.75
CA VAL A 126 -17.42 8.70 0.72
C VAL A 126 -17.08 9.73 1.80
N ALA A 127 -16.15 9.39 2.69
CA ALA A 127 -15.61 10.28 3.71
C ALA A 127 -14.21 10.75 3.29
N GLY A 128 -14.03 12.07 3.15
CA GLY A 128 -12.71 12.71 2.99
C GLY A 128 -12.28 13.41 4.28
N VAL A 129 -11.10 13.08 4.80
CA VAL A 129 -10.68 13.53 6.14
C VAL A 129 -9.30 14.18 6.09
N ARG A 130 -9.15 15.33 6.77
CA ARG A 130 -7.91 16.13 6.80
C ARG A 130 -7.14 16.05 8.13
N GLY A 131 -7.05 14.87 8.74
CA GLY A 131 -6.19 14.63 9.91
C GLY A 131 -6.89 14.43 11.26
N THR A 132 -8.19 14.14 11.28
CA THR A 132 -8.91 13.75 12.50
C THR A 132 -9.03 12.22 12.58
N GLN A 133 -9.00 11.66 13.79
CA GLN A 133 -9.32 10.25 14.01
C GLN A 133 -10.82 10.02 13.85
N PHE A 134 -11.20 8.95 13.15
CA PHE A 134 -12.60 8.65 12.89
C PHE A 134 -12.82 7.14 12.77
N ALA A 135 -14.08 6.74 12.92
CA ALA A 135 -14.52 5.38 12.66
C ALA A 135 -15.47 5.38 11.47
N VAL A 136 -15.40 4.32 10.65
CA VAL A 136 -16.39 4.04 9.61
C VAL A 136 -16.89 2.63 9.83
N GLU A 137 -18.19 2.46 9.76
CA GLU A 137 -18.88 1.18 9.92
C GLU A 137 -19.94 1.10 8.84
N THR A 138 -20.03 -0.06 8.20
CA THR A 138 -21.04 -0.35 7.20
C THR A 138 -21.48 -1.79 7.33
N ASP A 139 -22.78 -1.99 7.26
CA ASP A 139 -23.32 -3.33 7.09
C ASP A 139 -23.02 -3.83 5.68
N LYS A 140 -23.00 -5.15 5.53
CA LYS A 140 -22.84 -5.77 4.22
C LYS A 140 -24.00 -5.33 3.33
N ALA A 141 -23.68 -4.78 2.15
CA ALA A 141 -24.70 -4.44 1.17
C ALA A 141 -25.51 -5.71 0.82
N LEU A 142 -26.83 -5.63 1.02
CA LEU A 142 -27.80 -6.69 0.70
C LEU A 142 -27.91 -6.93 -0.80
#